data_AF-A0A956TW80-F1
#
_entry.id   AF-A0A956TW80-F1
#
_cell.length_a   1.000
_cell.length_b   1.000
_cell.length_c   1.000
_cell.angle_alpha   90.00
_cell.angle_beta   90.00
_cell.angle_gamma   90.00
#
_symmetry.space_group_name_H-M   'P 1'
#
loop_
_entity.id
_entity.type
_entity.pdbx_description
1 polymer ?
#
loop_
_entity_poly.entity_id
_entity_poly.type
_entity_poly.pdbx_seq_one_letter_code
_entity_poly.pdbx_strand_id
1 'polypeptide(L)'
;MDFNTNFTSAYETSQLTAAQQSVGSLQRGLKNHENKTELMKTARQFEGLMLQQLMKSMEKTVNRSDLFGNSHAEGMYRDMLYEQISTNAAESQGPGLGIAQMIYKQLAPYVNDPHGTG
;
A
#
# COMPACT_ATOMS: atom_id res chain seq x y z
N MET A 1 -2.72 -27.60 16.83
CA MET A 1 -1.82 -26.52 16.40
C MET A 1 -1.69 -26.67 14.91
N ASP A 2 -2.46 -25.87 14.17
CA ASP A 2 -2.68 -26.08 12.75
C ASP A 2 -1.63 -25.32 11.95
N PHE A 3 -0.93 -26.01 11.04
CA PHE A 3 0.09 -25.45 10.15
C PHE A 3 -0.41 -24.19 9.39
N ASN A 4 -1.71 -24.12 9.18
CA ASN A 4 -2.41 -23.06 8.46
C ASN A 4 -2.52 -21.73 9.23
N THR A 5 -2.63 -21.74 10.57
CA THR A 5 -2.73 -20.50 11.37
C THR A 5 -1.39 -19.77 11.47
N ASN A 6 -0.28 -20.51 11.43
CA ASN A 6 1.08 -19.92 11.43
C ASN A 6 1.42 -19.27 10.09
N PHE A 7 0.84 -19.75 8.99
CA PHE A 7 1.05 -19.16 7.67
C PHE A 7 0.28 -17.84 7.50
N THR A 8 -0.99 -17.79 7.92
CA THR A 8 -1.79 -16.56 7.86
C THR A 8 -1.23 -15.46 8.75
N SER A 9 -0.80 -15.78 9.99
CA SER A 9 -0.21 -14.79 10.89
C SER A 9 1.14 -14.24 10.38
N ALA A 10 1.96 -15.07 9.72
CA ALA A 10 3.18 -14.63 9.06
C ALA A 10 2.91 -13.69 7.88
N TYR A 11 1.87 -13.98 7.09
CA TYR A 11 1.44 -13.13 5.98
C TYR A 11 0.94 -11.76 6.44
N GLU A 12 0.03 -11.73 7.43
CA GLU A 12 -0.46 -10.49 8.03
C GLU A 12 0.68 -9.65 8.64
N THR A 13 1.64 -10.32 9.30
CA THR A 13 2.83 -9.66 9.87
C THR A 13 3.72 -9.05 8.79
N SER A 14 3.92 -9.75 7.66
CA SER A 14 4.67 -9.23 6.52
C SER A 14 4.03 -7.97 5.93
N GLN A 15 2.70 -8.01 5.73
CA GLN A 15 1.93 -6.88 5.19
C GLN A 15 1.96 -5.66 6.12
N LEU A 16 1.82 -5.87 7.44
CA LEU A 16 1.92 -4.80 8.42
C LEU A 16 3.31 -4.17 8.43
N THR A 17 4.34 -5.00 8.30
CA THR A 17 5.75 -4.57 8.26
C THR A 17 6.04 -3.75 6.99
N ALA A 18 5.55 -4.19 5.83
CA ALA A 18 5.69 -3.44 4.57
C ALA A 18 5.01 -2.06 4.65
N ALA A 19 3.81 -2.00 5.24
CA ALA A 19 3.12 -0.74 5.47
C ALA A 19 3.91 0.20 6.41
N GLN A 20 4.42 -0.31 7.53
CA GLN A 20 5.26 0.46 8.46
C GLN A 20 6.56 0.94 7.80
N GLN A 21 7.18 0.11 6.95
CA GLN A 21 8.38 0.47 6.21
C GLN A 21 8.12 1.61 5.20
N SER A 22 6.99 1.58 4.48
CA SER A 22 6.61 2.65 3.55
C SER A 22 6.38 4.00 4.25
N VAL A 23 5.77 4.00 5.43
CA VAL A 23 5.59 5.22 6.24
C VAL A 23 6.93 5.69 6.80
N GLY A 24 7.78 4.77 7.24
CA GLY A 24 9.12 5.07 7.73
C GLY A 24 10.07 5.60 6.64
N SER A 25 9.93 5.17 5.38
CA SER A 25 10.66 5.75 4.25
C SER A 25 10.14 7.15 3.91
N LEU A 26 8.83 7.40 3.93
CA LEU A 26 8.28 8.76 3.77
C LEU A 26 8.86 9.73 4.80
N GLN A 27 8.83 9.35 6.08
CA GLN A 27 9.37 10.19 7.16
C GLN A 27 10.87 10.44 7.03
N ARG A 28 11.66 9.45 6.61
CA ARG A 28 13.10 9.61 6.38
C ARG A 28 13.39 10.48 5.17
N GLY A 29 12.70 10.28 4.04
CA GLY A 29 12.88 11.11 2.85
C GLY A 29 12.58 12.58 3.10
N LEU A 30 11.57 12.86 3.93
CA LEU A 30 11.27 14.22 4.40
C LEU A 30 12.39 14.80 5.29
N LYS A 31 12.94 14.01 6.21
CA LYS A 31 14.02 14.45 7.11
C LYS A 31 15.38 14.60 6.43
N ASN A 32 15.65 13.77 5.42
CA ASN A 32 16.92 13.72 4.71
C ASN A 32 16.92 14.57 3.43
N HIS A 33 15.80 15.25 3.12
CA HIS A 33 15.61 16.00 1.89
C HIS A 33 15.93 15.17 0.63
N GLU A 34 15.46 13.92 0.58
CA GLU A 34 15.65 13.04 -0.59
C GLU A 34 14.91 13.57 -1.82
N ASN A 35 15.49 13.43 -3.01
CA ASN A 35 14.97 13.98 -4.27
C ASN A 35 13.46 13.68 -4.48
N LYS A 36 12.73 14.64 -5.08
CA LYS A 36 11.32 14.58 -5.50
C LYS A 36 10.93 13.24 -6.17
N THR A 37 11.86 12.59 -6.87
CA THR A 37 11.67 11.24 -7.44
C THR A 37 11.37 10.16 -6.40
N GLU A 38 12.12 10.10 -5.30
CA GLU A 38 11.91 9.11 -4.22
C GLU A 38 10.64 9.41 -3.41
N LEU A 39 10.30 10.69 -3.25
CA LEU A 39 9.01 11.10 -2.68
C LEU A 39 7.85 10.55 -3.52
N MET A 40 7.89 10.73 -4.85
CA MET A 40 6.84 10.23 -5.74
C MET A 40 6.74 8.71 -5.71
N LYS A 41 7.88 8.01 -5.72
CA LYS A 41 7.94 6.55 -5.65
C LYS A 41 7.31 6.03 -4.36
N THR A 42 7.64 6.63 -3.22
CA THR A 42 7.10 6.22 -1.94
C THR A 42 5.62 6.59 -1.79
N ALA A 43 5.20 7.74 -2.33
CA ALA A 43 3.79 8.14 -2.39
C ALA A 43 2.94 7.14 -3.21
N ARG A 44 3.48 6.61 -4.32
CA ARG A 44 2.85 5.54 -5.10
C ARG A 44 2.75 4.22 -4.33
N GLN A 45 3.80 3.83 -3.62
CA GLN A 45 3.77 2.64 -2.76
C GLN A 45 2.70 2.76 -1.67
N PHE A 46 2.58 3.93 -1.04
CA PHE A 46 1.52 4.19 -0.07
C PHE A 46 0.12 4.13 -0.69
N GLU A 47 -0.08 4.71 -1.88
CA GLU A 47 -1.35 4.61 -2.62
C GLU A 47 -1.72 3.16 -2.92
N GLY A 48 -0.75 2.32 -3.32
CA GLY A 48 -0.96 0.88 -3.51
C GLY A 48 -1.46 0.20 -2.23
N LEU A 49 -0.80 0.41 -1.09
CA LEU A 49 -1.23 -0.14 0.20
C LEU A 49 -2.64 0.31 0.59
N MET A 50 -2.95 1.59 0.37
CA MET A 50 -4.28 2.12 0.63
C MET A 50 -5.34 1.48 -0.28
N LEU A 51 -5.03 1.29 -1.56
CA LEU A 51 -5.91 0.59 -2.50
C LEU A 51 -6.15 -0.85 -2.03
N GLN A 52 -5.12 -1.57 -1.60
CA GLN A 52 -5.25 -2.91 -1.03
C GLN A 52 -6.23 -2.90 0.16
N GLN A 53 -6.06 -1.95 1.09
CA GLN A 53 -6.93 -1.83 2.26
C GLN A 53 -8.38 -1.49 1.88
N LEU A 54 -8.57 -0.66 0.86
CA LEU A 54 -9.88 -0.31 0.33
C LEU A 54 -10.57 -1.55 -0.27
N MET A 55 -9.85 -2.34 -1.09
CA MET A 55 -10.38 -3.58 -1.68
C MET A 55 -10.79 -4.60 -0.61
N LYS A 56 -9.95 -4.81 0.42
CA LYS A 56 -10.29 -5.66 1.56
C LYS A 56 -11.51 -5.15 2.32
N SER A 57 -11.67 -3.83 2.44
CA SER A 57 -12.84 -3.24 3.11
C SER A 57 -14.11 -3.41 2.28
N MET A 58 -14.03 -3.29 0.95
CA MET A 58 -15.14 -3.59 0.04
C MET A 58 -15.55 -5.07 0.11
N GLU A 59 -14.59 -5.99 0.19
CA GLU A 59 -14.89 -7.41 0.34
C GLU A 59 -15.75 -7.68 1.58
N LYS A 60 -15.44 -7.03 2.71
CA LYS A 60 -16.21 -7.17 3.96
C LYS A 60 -17.67 -6.71 3.84
N THR A 61 -18.01 -5.90 2.83
CA THR A 61 -19.39 -5.45 2.58
C THR A 61 -20.20 -6.44 1.74
N VAL A 62 -19.54 -7.42 1.12
CA VAL A 62 -20.21 -8.46 0.33
C VAL A 62 -20.72 -9.53 1.28
N ASN A 63 -22.05 -9.59 1.47
CA ASN A 63 -22.70 -10.68 2.18
C ASN A 63 -22.54 -11.98 1.39
N ARG A 64 -21.56 -12.80 1.76
CA ARG A 64 -21.40 -14.16 1.22
C ARG A 64 -22.36 -15.09 1.95
N SER A 65 -23.26 -15.71 1.20
CA SER A 65 -24.07 -16.81 1.72
C SER A 65 -23.19 -18.05 1.91
N ASP A 66 -23.44 -18.81 2.97
CA ASP A 66 -22.74 -20.08 3.28
C ASP A 66 -22.84 -21.14 2.15
N LEU A 67 -23.68 -20.88 1.14
CA LEU A 67 -23.87 -21.68 -0.07
C LEU A 67 -22.62 -21.72 -0.97
N PHE A 68 -21.81 -20.67 -0.97
CA PHE A 68 -20.50 -20.64 -1.64
C PHE A 68 -19.45 -20.56 -0.55
N GLY A 69 -19.07 -21.74 -0.04
CA GLY A 69 -18.29 -21.92 1.19
C GLY A 69 -17.13 -20.93 1.33
N ASN A 70 -17.13 -20.21 2.45
CA ASN A 70 -16.11 -19.25 2.83
C ASN A 70 -14.84 -20.00 3.27
N SER A 71 -14.16 -20.64 2.31
CA SER A 71 -12.99 -21.46 2.62
C SER A 71 -11.80 -20.57 3.00
N HIS A 72 -11.04 -20.98 4.00
CA HIS A 72 -9.82 -20.27 4.41
C HIS A 72 -8.81 -20.11 3.26
N ALA A 73 -8.73 -21.13 2.39
CA ALA A 73 -7.88 -21.08 1.19
C ALA A 73 -8.33 -20.00 0.21
N GLU A 74 -9.64 -19.83 0.00
CA GLU A 74 -10.18 -18.78 -0.86
C GLU A 74 -9.84 -17.38 -0.32
N GLY A 75 -9.98 -17.16 0.98
CA GLY A 75 -9.58 -15.90 1.62
C GLY A 75 -8.10 -15.56 1.36
N MET A 76 -7.22 -16.55 1.52
CA MET A 76 -5.80 -16.38 1.24
C MET A 76 -5.50 -16.07 -0.24
N TYR A 77 -6.15 -16.76 -1.17
CA TYR A 77 -6.00 -16.46 -2.60
C TYR A 77 -6.50 -15.06 -2.97
N ARG A 78 -7.59 -14.61 -2.35
CA ARG A 78 -8.11 -13.25 -2.54
C ARG A 78 -7.16 -12.19 -1.99
N ASP A 79 -6.59 -12.44 -0.81
CA ASP A 79 -5.57 -11.56 -0.24
C ASP A 79 -4.35 -11.41 -1.16
N MET A 80 -3.82 -12.53 -1.69
CA MET A 80 -2.73 -12.50 -2.68
C MET A 80 -3.14 -11.78 -3.97
N LEU A 81 -4.38 -11.95 -4.43
CA LEU A 81 -4.89 -11.25 -5.60
C LEU A 81 -4.94 -9.74 -5.37
N TYR A 82 -5.43 -9.28 -4.23
CA TYR A 82 -5.49 -7.86 -3.90
C TYR A 82 -4.11 -7.25 -3.75
N GLU A 83 -3.15 -7.99 -3.18
CA GLU A 83 -1.76 -7.58 -3.12
C GLU A 83 -1.16 -7.39 -4.52
N GLN A 84 -1.36 -8.34 -5.43
CA GLN A 84 -0.84 -8.22 -6.78
C GLN A 84 -1.48 -7.05 -7.54
N ILE A 85 -2.79 -6.84 -7.37
CA ILE A 85 -3.49 -5.69 -7.97
C ILE A 85 -2.92 -4.38 -7.42
N SER A 86 -2.69 -4.30 -6.10
CA SER A 86 -2.14 -3.11 -5.47
C SER A 86 -0.70 -2.79 -5.88
N THR A 87 0.12 -3.83 -6.06
CA THR A 87 1.50 -3.72 -6.54
C THR A 87 1.52 -3.22 -7.97
N ASN A 88 0.71 -3.82 -8.85
CA ASN A 88 0.57 -3.35 -10.24
C ASN A 88 0.05 -1.91 -10.30
N ALA A 89 -0.87 -1.53 -9.43
CA ALA A 89 -1.37 -0.17 -9.37
C ALA A 89 -0.28 0.83 -8.92
N ALA A 90 0.55 0.46 -7.95
CA ALA A 90 1.67 1.28 -7.48
C ALA A 90 2.78 1.44 -8.54
N GLU A 91 3.02 0.40 -9.35
CA GLU A 91 4.01 0.40 -10.43
C GLU A 91 3.51 1.04 -11.73
N SER A 92 2.19 1.08 -11.93
CA SER A 92 1.58 1.68 -13.11
C SER A 92 1.89 3.17 -13.19
N GLN A 93 2.22 3.62 -14.41
CA GLN A 93 2.50 5.04 -14.68
C GLN A 93 1.22 5.88 -14.86
N GLY A 94 0.03 5.25 -14.81
CA GLY A 94 -1.26 5.93 -14.89
C GLY A 94 -1.62 6.78 -13.66
N PRO A 95 -2.70 7.57 -13.71
CA PRO A 95 -3.09 8.50 -12.64
C PRO A 95 -3.59 7.84 -11.34
N GLY A 96 -3.65 6.51 -11.23
CA GLY A 96 -4.01 5.81 -9.99
C GLY A 96 -5.31 6.31 -9.38
N LEU A 97 -5.34 6.46 -8.05
CA LEU A 97 -6.45 7.06 -7.30
C LEU A 97 -6.30 8.57 -7.08
N GLY A 98 -5.19 9.18 -7.51
CA GLY A 98 -4.92 10.60 -7.27
C GLY A 98 -4.18 10.90 -5.95
N ILE A 99 -4.03 9.91 -5.07
CA ILE A 99 -3.55 10.08 -3.70
C ILE A 99 -2.04 10.29 -3.70
N ALA A 100 -1.31 9.53 -4.52
CA ALA A 100 0.12 9.71 -4.67
C ALA A 100 0.45 11.14 -5.15
N GLN A 101 -0.33 11.68 -6.09
CA GLN A 101 -0.14 13.05 -6.59
C GLN A 101 -0.52 14.10 -5.54
N MET A 102 -1.54 13.84 -4.73
CA MET A 102 -1.90 14.71 -3.61
C MET A 102 -0.79 14.77 -2.57
N ILE A 103 -0.25 13.62 -2.15
CA ILE A 103 0.88 13.52 -1.23
C ILE A 103 2.10 14.23 -1.81
N TYR A 104 2.43 13.96 -3.07
CA TYR A 104 3.53 14.64 -3.75
C TYR A 104 3.35 16.16 -3.77
N LYS A 105 2.17 16.68 -4.13
CA LYS A 105 1.90 18.12 -4.14
C LYS A 105 2.06 18.77 -2.76
N GLN A 106 1.65 18.07 -1.71
CA GLN A 106 1.74 18.58 -0.34
C GLN A 106 3.17 18.52 0.21
N LEU A 107 3.93 17.48 -0.15
CA LEU A 107 5.24 17.20 0.45
C LEU A 107 6.43 17.67 -0.39
N ALA A 108 6.28 17.82 -1.71
CA ALA A 108 7.33 18.27 -2.61
C ALA A 108 7.93 19.64 -2.25
N PRO A 109 7.19 20.62 -1.69
CA PRO A 109 7.77 21.87 -1.22
C PRO A 109 8.72 21.72 0.00
N TYR A 110 8.57 20.65 0.77
CA TYR A 110 9.39 20.38 1.98
C TYR A 110 10.61 19.50 1.68
N VAL A 111 10.65 18.90 0.49
CA VAL A 111 11.80 18.19 -0.06
C VAL A 111 12.71 19.23 -0.73
N ASN A 112 13.89 19.47 -0.17
CA ASN A 112 14.73 20.64 -0.46
C ASN A 112 15.17 20.73 -1.93
N ASP A 113 15.07 21.94 -2.50
CA ASP A 113 15.85 22.40 -3.65
C ASP A 113 17.05 23.19 -3.08
N PRO A 114 18.30 22.69 -3.17
CA PRO A 114 19.46 23.39 -2.61
C PRO A 114 19.79 24.74 -3.31
N HIS A 115 19.08 25.11 -4.38
CA HIS A 115 19.17 26.42 -5.02
C HIS A 115 17.78 26.88 -5.53
N GLY A 116 17.18 27.92 -4.93
CA GLY A 116 16.00 28.56 -5.53
C GLY A 116 15.21 29.48 -4.61
N THR A 117 15.60 30.75 -4.61
CA THR A 117 14.86 31.91 -4.09
C THR A 117 13.41 31.98 -4.59
N GLY A 118 12.50 32.38 -3.70
CA GLY A 118 11.12 32.78 -3.98
C GLY A 118 10.33 32.96 -2.71
#